data_AF-A0AA51MWB2-F1
#
_entry.id   AF-A0AA51MWB2-F1
#
_cell.length_a   1.000
_cell.length_b   1.000
_cell.length_c   1.000
_cell.angle_alpha   90.00
_cell.angle_beta   90.00
_cell.angle_gamma   90.00
#
_symmetry.space_group_name_H-M   'P 1'
#
loop_
_entity.id
_entity.type
_entity.pdbx_description
1 polymer ?
#
loop_
_entity_poly.entity_id
_entity_poly.type
_entity_poly.pdbx_seq_one_letter_code
_entity_poly.pdbx_strand_id
1 'polypeptide(L)' 'MNPSRALIKGVVCGIRVEDIEEPTMQEIRYLDKLIDELAKGKAMDKILRK' A
#
# COMPACT_ATOMS: atom_id res chain seq x y z
N MET A 1 1.80 -14.92 1.36
CA MET A 1 1.48 -13.50 1.07
C MET A 1 1.58 -13.23 -0.43
N ASN A 2 0.82 -12.26 -0.95
CA ASN A 2 0.83 -11.93 -2.38
C ASN A 2 2.16 -11.24 -2.78
N PRO A 3 2.92 -11.75 -3.77
CA PRO A 3 4.19 -11.14 -4.20
C PRO A 3 4.08 -9.68 -4.64
N SER A 4 2.95 -9.29 -5.25
CA SER A 4 2.73 -7.94 -5.76
C SER A 4 2.64 -6.87 -4.65
N ARG A 5 2.50 -7.27 -3.38
CA ARG A 5 2.47 -6.33 -2.25
C ARG A 5 3.74 -5.47 -2.15
N ALA A 6 4.90 -6.00 -2.56
CA ALA A 6 6.16 -5.25 -2.56
C ALA A 6 6.18 -4.10 -3.59
N LEU A 7 5.20 -4.07 -4.50
CA LEU A 7 4.99 -2.98 -5.45
C LEU A 7 4.14 -1.84 -4.85
N ILE A 8 3.60 -2.01 -3.64
CA ILE A 8 2.86 -0.96 -2.93
C ILE A 8 3.88 0.01 -2.33
N LYS A 9 3.93 1.22 -2.88
CA LYS A 9 4.88 2.27 -2.50
C LYS A 9 4.19 3.61 -2.31
N GLY A 10 4.90 4.54 -1.69
CA GLY A 10 4.49 5.92 -1.49
C GLY A 10 4.05 6.20 -0.07
N VAL A 11 3.27 7.28 0.08
CA VAL A 11 2.90 7.81 1.40
C VAL A 11 1.45 7.48 1.74
N VAL A 12 1.22 7.05 2.98
CA VAL A 12 -0.09 6.88 3.63
C VAL A 12 0.01 7.34 5.07
N CYS A 13 -1.01 8.04 5.59
CA CYS A 13 -1.01 8.60 6.95
C CYS A 13 0.25 9.43 7.31
N GLY A 14 0.88 10.08 6.32
CA GLY A 14 2.09 10.89 6.51
C GLY A 14 3.40 10.11 6.57
N ILE A 15 3.37 8.78 6.45
CA ILE A 15 4.56 7.91 6.50
C ILE A 15 4.78 7.26 5.14
N ARG A 16 6.04 7.13 4.72
CA ARG A 16 6.45 6.41 3.52
C ARG A 16 6.53 4.92 3.80
N VAL A 17 5.77 4.11 3.06
CA VAL A 17 5.60 2.68 3.37
C VAL A 17 6.89 1.88 3.17
N GLU A 18 7.67 2.24 2.13
CA GLU A 18 8.95 1.59 1.85
C GLU A 18 10.05 1.83 2.91
N ASP A 19 9.90 2.84 3.77
CA ASP A 19 10.87 3.18 4.82
C ASP A 19 10.56 2.49 6.16
N ILE A 20 9.45 1.74 6.26
CA ILE A 20 9.04 1.06 7.50
C ILE A 20 9.89 -0.19 7.71
N GLU A 21 10.73 -0.17 8.74
CA GLU A 21 11.65 -1.27 9.07
C GLU A 21 10.94 -2.48 9.70
N GLU A 22 9.89 -2.26 10.50
CA GLU A 22 9.17 -3.35 11.15
C GLU A 22 8.22 -4.03 10.15
N PRO A 23 8.44 -5.31 9.81
CA PRO A 23 7.72 -5.95 8.72
C PRO A 23 6.21 -5.99 8.94
N THR A 24 5.73 -6.24 10.16
CA THR A 24 4.30 -6.34 10.44
C THR A 24 3.59 -5.01 10.21
N MET A 25 4.19 -3.91 10.67
CA MET A 25 3.71 -2.56 10.49
C MET A 25 3.71 -2.17 9.01
N GLN A 26 4.72 -2.58 8.25
CA GLN A 26 4.76 -2.34 6.81
C GLN A 26 3.57 -3.00 6.11
N GLU A 27 3.23 -4.25 6.47
CA GLU A 27 2.08 -4.96 5.92
C GLU A 27 0.74 -4.32 6.28
N ILE A 28 0.60 -3.81 7.50
CA ILE A 28 -0.57 -3.03 7.92
C ILE A 28 -0.68 -1.77 7.04
N ARG A 29 0.43 -1.06 6.79
CA ARG A 29 0.43 0.14 5.96
C ARG A 29 0.21 -0.13 4.47
N TYR A 30 0.54 -1.33 3.97
CA TYR A 30 0.12 -1.74 2.64
C TYR A 30 -1.42 -1.77 2.55
N LEU A 31 -2.10 -2.34 3.54
CA LEU A 31 -3.57 -2.38 3.56
C LEU A 31 -4.18 -0.97 3.61
N ASP A 32 -3.68 -0.12 4.51
CA ASP A 32 -4.11 1.28 4.60
C ASP A 32 -3.94 2.00 3.26
N LYS A 33 -2.84 1.73 2.54
CA LYS A 33 -2.58 2.35 1.25
C LYS A 33 -3.59 1.92 0.18
N LEU A 34 -3.93 0.63 0.13
CA LEU A 34 -4.93 0.12 -0.82
C LEU A 34 -6.31 0.75 -0.55
N ILE A 35 -6.68 0.90 0.72
CA ILE A 35 -7.94 1.56 1.12
C ILE A 35 -7.91 3.06 0.77
N ASP A 36 -6.80 3.77 1.02
CA ASP A 36 -6.61 5.18 0.62
C ASP A 36 -6.79 5.36 -0.90
N GLU A 37 -6.22 4.47 -1.69
CA GLU A 37 -6.34 4.51 -3.14
C GLU A 37 -7.76 4.22 -3.63
N LEU A 38 -8.46 3.28 -2.98
CA LEU A 38 -9.85 2.99 -3.25
C LEU A 38 -10.76 4.18 -2.90
N ALA A 39 -10.56 4.79 -1.73
CA ALA A 39 -11.32 5.96 -1.28
C ALA A 39 -11.11 7.18 -2.20
N LYS A 40 -9.93 7.29 -2.82
CA LYS A 40 -9.62 8.31 -3.84
C LYS A 40 -10.18 7.98 -5.23
N GLY A 41 -10.92 6.89 -5.37
CA GLY A 41 -11.58 6.49 -6.63
C GLY A 41 -10.61 5.97 -7.69
N LYS A 42 -9.43 5.45 -7.32
CA LYS A 42 -8.53 4.83 -8.30
C LYS A 42 -9.17 3.55 -8.86
N ALA A 43 -8.95 3.30 -10.15
CA ALA A 43 -9.39 2.07 -10.80
C ALA A 43 -8.73 0.84 -10.16
N MET A 44 -9.49 -0.27 -10.07
CA MET A 44 -9.01 -1.48 -9.41
C MET A 44 -7.75 -2.08 -10.05
N ASP A 45 -7.60 -2.02 -11.38
CA ASP A 45 -6.39 -2.51 -12.04
C ASP A 45 -5.14 -1.78 -11.55
N LYS A 46 -5.24 -0.45 -11.36
CA LYS A 46 -4.15 0.34 -10.77
C LYS A 46 -3.89 -0.06 -9.32
N ILE A 47 -4.93 -0.25 -8.50
CA ILE A 47 -4.81 -0.63 -7.09
C ILE A 47 -4.15 -2.01 -6.95
N LEU A 48 -4.56 -2.98 -7.77
CA LEU A 48 -4.03 -4.35 -7.78
C LEU A 48 -2.67 -4.47 -8.46
N ARG A 49 -2.15 -3.37 -9.03
CA ARG A 49 -0.88 -3.32 -9.77
C ARG A 49 -0.87 -4.32 -10.93
N LYS A 50 -1.96 -4.33 -11.71
CA LYS A 50 -2.16 -5.12 -12.93
C LYS A 50 -2.07 -4.23 -14.18
#